data_AF-A0A832GNR3-F1
#
_entry.id   AF-A0A832GNR3-F1
#
_cell.length_a   1.000
_cell.length_b   1.000
_cell.length_c   1.000
_cell.angle_alpha   90.00
_cell.angle_beta   90.00
_cell.angle_gamma   90.00
#
_symmetry.space_group_name_H-M   'P 1'
#
loop_
_entity.id
_entity.type
_entity.pdbx_description
1 polymer ?
#
loop_
_entity_poly.entity_id
_entity_poly.type
_entity_poly.pdbx_seq_one_letter_code
_entity_poly.pdbx_strand_id
1 'polypeptide(L)'
;MVEKIPLENGLVLEIWDYSRKIAGDRWLVGFLAQIAVIPKAEDFSNEVYYEHFLRDSDGYLYYRYRKERTFIPEDQVGEIYGSIKENFLKAVLPYLSRPDFKRQLIQTEIALFEKRVDWKLYLQQKEREEEELEKIYQSKGFF
;
A
#
# COMPACT_ATOMS: atom_id res chain seq x y z
N MET A 1 2.01 2.95 -18.90
CA MET A 1 1.97 4.43 -18.97
C MET A 1 1.29 4.94 -17.71
N VAL A 2 1.67 6.13 -17.20
CA VAL A 2 0.98 6.75 -16.06
C VAL A 2 0.23 8.00 -16.50
N GLU A 3 -1.03 8.08 -16.12
CA GLU A 3 -1.87 9.27 -16.25
C GLU A 3 -1.98 9.95 -14.89
N LYS A 4 -1.94 11.28 -14.86
CA LYS A 4 -2.02 12.06 -13.63
C LYS A 4 -3.21 13.00 -13.68
N ILE A 5 -4.08 12.90 -12.69
CA ILE A 5 -5.29 13.71 -12.56
C ILE A 5 -5.15 14.56 -11.30
N PRO A 6 -4.96 15.89 -11.41
CA PRO A 6 -5.00 16.77 -10.26
C PRO A 6 -6.42 16.81 -9.67
N LEU A 7 -6.52 16.74 -8.35
CA LEU A 7 -7.78 16.78 -7.61
C LEU A 7 -7.98 18.17 -6.98
N GLU A 8 -9.24 18.52 -6.69
CA GLU A 8 -9.60 19.83 -6.13
C GLU A 8 -8.97 20.11 -4.75
N ASN A 9 -8.67 19.05 -4.00
CA ASN A 9 -8.00 19.14 -2.69
C ASN A 9 -6.47 19.21 -2.77
N GLY A 10 -5.91 19.42 -3.97
CA GLY A 10 -4.47 19.56 -4.20
C GLY A 10 -3.69 18.24 -4.23
N LEU A 11 -4.38 17.10 -4.15
CA LEU A 11 -3.77 15.78 -4.36
C LEU A 11 -3.65 15.47 -5.86
N VAL A 12 -2.85 14.46 -6.17
CA VAL A 12 -2.71 13.94 -7.53
C VAL A 12 -3.07 12.46 -7.51
N LEU A 13 -4.06 12.09 -8.31
CA LEU A 13 -4.41 10.71 -8.60
C LEU A 13 -3.57 10.23 -9.78
N GLU A 14 -2.75 9.22 -9.55
CA GLU A 14 -1.99 8.52 -10.57
C GLU A 14 -2.73 7.26 -11.01
N ILE A 15 -2.96 7.11 -12.31
CA ILE A 15 -3.57 5.93 -12.90
C ILE A 15 -2.54 5.21 -13.76
N TRP A 16 -2.33 3.94 -13.46
CA TRP A 16 -1.35 3.08 -14.10
C TRP A 16 -2.05 1.97 -14.87
N ASP A 17 -1.79 1.93 -16.17
CA ASP A 17 -2.05 0.75 -16.99
C ASP A 17 -0.83 -0.16 -16.92
N TYR A 18 -0.98 -1.31 -16.26
CA TYR A 18 0.02 -2.38 -16.21
C TYR A 18 -0.47 -3.65 -16.91
N SER A 19 -1.40 -3.49 -17.86
CA SER A 19 -1.86 -4.59 -18.71
C SER A 19 -0.69 -5.23 -19.45
N ARG A 20 -0.70 -6.56 -19.50
CA ARG A 20 0.38 -7.35 -20.09
C ARG A 20 -0.11 -8.65 -20.68
N LYS A 21 0.57 -9.11 -21.71
CA LYS A 21 0.34 -10.43 -22.31
C LYS A 21 0.73 -11.54 -21.33
N ILE A 22 -0.12 -12.56 -21.20
CA ILE A 22 0.14 -13.75 -20.38
C ILE A 22 0.60 -14.91 -21.29
N ALA A 23 -0.23 -15.29 -22.26
CA ALA A 23 0.03 -16.41 -23.16
C ALA A 23 -0.80 -16.30 -24.45
N GLY A 24 -0.24 -16.65 -25.61
CA GLY A 24 -0.99 -16.67 -26.87
C GLY A 24 -1.54 -15.29 -27.25
N ASP A 25 -2.86 -15.13 -27.28
CA ASP A 25 -3.59 -13.86 -27.45
C ASP A 25 -4.21 -13.34 -26.15
N ARG A 26 -3.87 -13.96 -25.01
CA ARG A 26 -4.48 -13.72 -23.71
C ARG A 26 -3.69 -12.73 -22.89
N TRP A 27 -4.40 -11.73 -22.40
CA TRP A 27 -3.88 -10.62 -21.64
C TRP A 27 -4.44 -10.60 -20.21
N LEU A 28 -3.61 -10.07 -19.32
CA LEU A 28 -4.04 -9.46 -18.06
C LEU A 28 -4.30 -7.99 -18.37
N VAL A 29 -5.51 -7.51 -18.07
CA VAL A 29 -5.84 -6.09 -18.03
C VAL A 29 -5.66 -5.61 -16.60
N GLY A 30 -4.71 -4.71 -16.38
CA GLY A 30 -4.24 -4.30 -15.06
C GLY A 30 -4.45 -2.80 -14.85
N PHE A 31 -5.30 -2.46 -13.88
CA PHE A 31 -5.60 -1.08 -13.49
C PHE A 31 -5.14 -0.83 -12.05
N LEU A 32 -4.37 0.25 -11.84
CA LEU A 32 -4.01 0.74 -10.52
C LEU A 32 -4.28 2.25 -10.46
N ALA A 33 -5.09 2.66 -9.49
CA ALA A 33 -5.27 4.05 -9.11
C ALA A 33 -4.58 4.29 -7.77
N GLN A 34 -3.75 5.33 -7.69
CA GLN A 34 -2.89 5.60 -6.55
C GLN A 34 -2.87 7.10 -6.20
N ILE A 35 -2.89 7.41 -4.90
CA ILE A 35 -2.54 8.74 -4.39
C ILE A 35 -1.42 8.55 -3.37
N ALA A 36 -0.36 9.35 -3.48
CA ALA A 36 0.75 9.37 -2.53
C ALA A 36 0.65 10.62 -1.64
N VAL A 37 0.84 10.45 -0.33
CA VAL A 37 0.92 11.56 0.63
C VAL A 37 2.13 11.38 1.53
N ILE A 38 2.78 12.48 1.88
CA ILE A 38 3.94 12.47 2.80
C ILE A 38 3.39 12.80 4.20
N PRO A 39 3.48 11.87 5.17
CA PRO A 39 3.15 12.17 6.55
C PRO A 39 4.26 12.97 7.23
N LYS A 40 3.92 13.65 8.32
CA LYS A 40 4.87 14.30 9.24
C LYS A 40 5.08 13.46 10.48
N ALA A 41 6.18 13.70 11.21
CA ALA A 41 6.43 13.06 12.51
C ALA A 41 5.26 13.23 13.49
N GLU A 42 4.63 14.41 13.51
CA GLU A 42 3.46 14.75 14.34
C GLU A 42 2.21 13.91 14.04
N ASP A 43 2.13 13.27 12.87
CA ASP A 43 1.01 12.41 12.51
C ASP A 43 1.11 11.02 13.19
N PHE A 44 2.29 10.65 13.70
CA PHE A 44 2.55 9.40 14.42
C PHE A 44 2.37 9.56 15.93
N SER A 45 2.06 8.46 16.62
CA SER A 45 1.87 8.47 18.07
C SER A 45 3.17 8.66 18.86
N ASN A 46 4.33 8.35 18.26
CA ASN A 46 5.66 8.68 18.79
C ASN A 46 6.73 8.64 17.69
N GLU A 47 7.93 9.15 18.03
CA GLU A 47 9.08 9.23 17.12
C GLU A 47 9.56 7.85 16.63
N VAL A 48 9.47 6.81 17.45
CA VAL A 48 9.93 5.45 17.10
C VAL A 48 9.18 4.93 15.88
N TYR A 49 7.86 5.15 15.82
CA TYR A 49 7.09 4.76 14.63
C TYR A 49 7.48 5.56 13.39
N TYR A 50 7.76 6.86 13.54
CA TYR A 50 8.20 7.68 12.41
C TYR A 50 9.57 7.22 11.88
N GLU A 51 10.52 6.91 12.76
CA GLU A 51 11.82 6.33 12.38
C GLU A 51 11.66 4.98 11.68
N HIS A 52 10.77 4.12 12.17
CA HIS A 52 10.44 2.86 11.50
C HIS A 52 9.81 3.11 10.13
N PHE A 53 8.94 4.10 10.00
CA PHE A 53 8.31 4.45 8.72
C PHE A 53 9.35 4.89 7.70
N LEU A 54 10.27 5.79 8.07
CA LEU A 54 11.34 6.25 7.18
C LEU A 54 12.31 5.12 6.77
N ARG A 55 12.49 4.12 7.64
CA ARG A 55 13.38 2.98 7.38
C ARG A 55 12.72 1.91 6.51
N ASP A 56 11.45 1.63 6.77
CA ASP A 56 10.73 0.49 6.18
C ASP A 56 9.89 0.89 4.95
N SER A 57 9.85 2.18 4.58
CA SER A 57 9.07 2.70 3.43
C SER A 57 9.88 3.66 2.55
N ASP A 58 9.27 4.08 1.44
CA ASP A 58 9.78 5.12 0.53
C ASP A 58 9.40 6.55 0.96
N GLY A 59 8.89 6.73 2.19
CA GLY A 59 8.49 8.02 2.73
C GLY A 59 7.08 8.46 2.35
N TYR A 60 6.30 7.61 1.68
CA TYR A 60 4.93 7.88 1.29
C TYR A 60 3.91 6.93 1.93
N LEU A 61 2.76 7.48 2.30
CA LEU A 61 1.54 6.72 2.53
C LEU A 61 0.72 6.73 1.24
N TYR A 62 0.09 5.59 0.94
CA TYR A 62 -0.60 5.42 -0.32
C TYR A 62 -2.06 5.03 -0.12
N TYR A 63 -2.96 5.76 -0.79
CA TYR A 63 -4.21 5.16 -1.21
C TYR A 63 -3.94 4.35 -2.48
N ARG A 64 -4.37 3.08 -2.52
CA ARG A 64 -4.26 2.22 -3.72
C ARG A 64 -5.55 1.47 -3.96
N TYR A 65 -6.04 1.56 -5.19
CA TYR A 65 -7.09 0.69 -5.71
C TYR A 65 -6.55 -0.09 -6.90
N ARG A 66 -6.54 -1.42 -6.78
CA ARG A 66 -6.08 -2.33 -7.84
C ARG A 66 -7.26 -3.14 -8.37
N LYS A 67 -7.39 -3.21 -9.69
CA LYS A 67 -8.35 -4.08 -10.36
C LYS A 67 -7.69 -4.80 -11.51
N GLU A 68 -7.94 -6.09 -11.60
CA GLU A 68 -7.41 -6.94 -12.66
C GLU A 68 -8.52 -7.75 -13.32
N ARG A 69 -8.36 -8.02 -14.62
CA ARG A 69 -9.06 -9.06 -15.34
C ARG A 69 -8.05 -9.87 -16.14
N THR A 70 -8.20 -11.18 -16.17
CA THR A 70 -7.29 -12.09 -16.85
C THR A 70 -8.00 -12.80 -18.01
N PHE A 71 -7.22 -13.45 -18.88
CA PHE A 71 -7.71 -14.18 -20.06
C PHE A 71 -8.46 -13.32 -21.10
N ILE A 72 -8.13 -12.03 -21.13
CA ILE A 72 -8.75 -11.08 -22.05
C ILE A 72 -8.13 -11.23 -23.45
N PRO A 73 -8.93 -11.39 -24.52
CA PRO A 73 -8.45 -11.31 -25.90
C PRO A 73 -7.79 -9.95 -26.18
N GLU A 74 -6.69 -9.95 -26.94
CA GLU A 74 -5.89 -8.74 -27.23
C GLU A 74 -6.72 -7.57 -27.80
N ASP A 75 -7.70 -7.86 -28.65
CA ASP A 75 -8.62 -6.89 -29.26
C ASP A 75 -9.61 -6.25 -28.27
N GLN A 76 -9.82 -6.86 -27.10
CA GLN A 76 -10.73 -6.37 -26.05
C GLN A 76 -10.02 -5.64 -24.92
N VAL A 77 -8.68 -5.66 -24.87
CA VAL A 77 -7.88 -5.07 -23.78
C VAL A 77 -8.23 -3.60 -23.55
N GLY A 78 -8.26 -2.82 -24.63
CA GLY A 78 -8.51 -1.37 -24.56
C GLY A 78 -9.91 -1.04 -24.05
N GLU A 79 -10.94 -1.74 -24.54
CA GLU A 79 -12.33 -1.57 -24.10
C GLU A 79 -12.48 -1.90 -22.61
N ILE A 80 -11.93 -3.03 -22.17
CA ILE A 80 -12.02 -3.47 -20.79
C ILE A 80 -11.27 -2.54 -19.85
N TYR A 81 -10.07 -2.10 -20.22
CA TYR A 81 -9.31 -1.12 -19.44
C TYR A 81 -10.07 0.21 -19.31
N GLY A 82 -10.59 0.72 -20.44
CA GLY A 82 -11.39 1.94 -20.49
C GLY A 82 -12.62 1.86 -19.59
N SER A 83 -13.36 0.75 -19.65
CA SER A 83 -14.52 0.50 -18.80
C SER A 83 -14.17 0.46 -17.31
N ILE A 84 -13.06 -0.19 -16.92
CA ILE A 84 -12.60 -0.21 -15.53
C ILE A 84 -12.27 1.21 -15.06
N LYS A 85 -11.52 1.96 -15.86
CA LYS A 85 -11.12 3.34 -15.55
C LYS A 85 -12.33 4.26 -15.40
N GLU A 86 -13.26 4.24 -16.36
CA GLU A 86 -14.44 5.10 -16.35
C GLU A 86 -15.33 4.82 -15.13
N ASN A 87 -15.60 3.54 -14.86
CA ASN A 87 -16.39 3.14 -13.70
C ASN A 87 -15.73 3.55 -12.38
N PHE A 88 -14.41 3.40 -12.27
CA PHE A 88 -13.65 3.85 -11.11
C PHE A 88 -13.75 5.37 -10.93
N LEU A 89 -13.44 6.15 -11.97
CA LEU A 89 -13.47 7.61 -11.91
C LEU A 89 -14.87 8.13 -11.55
N LYS A 90 -15.92 7.58 -12.18
CA LYS A 90 -17.30 7.97 -11.90
C LYS A 90 -17.71 7.72 -10.45
N ALA A 91 -17.29 6.59 -9.87
CA ALA A 91 -17.69 6.20 -8.52
C ALA A 91 -16.82 6.82 -7.41
N VAL A 92 -15.51 6.94 -7.64
CA VAL A 92 -14.53 7.16 -6.57
C VAL A 92 -13.96 8.58 -6.60
N LEU A 93 -13.86 9.23 -7.77
CA LEU A 93 -13.26 10.56 -7.89
C LEU A 93 -13.91 11.61 -6.96
N PRO A 94 -15.25 11.67 -6.80
CA PRO A 94 -15.87 12.64 -5.89
C PRO A 94 -15.47 12.46 -4.42
N TYR A 95 -15.16 11.22 -4.01
CA TYR A 95 -14.69 10.94 -2.65
C TYR A 95 -13.23 11.33 -2.47
N LEU A 96 -12.37 11.02 -3.44
CA LEU A 96 -10.94 11.35 -3.38
C LEU A 96 -10.67 12.86 -3.44
N SER A 97 -11.55 13.62 -4.11
CA SER A 97 -11.45 15.08 -4.21
C SER A 97 -11.91 15.83 -2.96
N ARG A 98 -12.44 15.16 -1.93
CA ARG A 98 -12.92 15.83 -0.72
C ARG A 98 -11.78 16.52 0.04
N PRO A 99 -11.99 17.71 0.63
CA PRO A 99 -10.94 18.44 1.35
C PRO A 99 -10.29 17.68 2.51
N ASP A 100 -11.06 16.81 3.17
CA ASP A 100 -10.62 16.04 4.34
C ASP A 100 -9.99 14.68 4.01
N PHE A 101 -10.04 14.26 2.73
CA PHE A 101 -9.55 12.95 2.30
C PHE A 101 -8.07 12.72 2.68
N LYS A 102 -7.20 13.72 2.46
CA LYS A 102 -5.77 13.62 2.84
C LYS A 102 -5.59 13.29 4.31
N ARG A 103 -6.32 13.98 5.19
CA ARG A 103 -6.22 13.78 6.64
C ARG A 103 -6.69 12.38 7.03
N GLN A 104 -7.83 11.94 6.48
CA GLN A 104 -8.38 10.61 6.76
C GLN A 104 -7.43 9.50 6.28
N LEU A 105 -6.81 9.67 5.11
CA LEU A 105 -5.83 8.74 4.57
C LEU A 105 -4.63 8.59 5.51
N ILE A 106 -4.03 9.72 5.93
CA ILE A 106 -2.89 9.72 6.85
C ILE A 106 -3.24 9.00 8.16
N GLN A 107 -4.36 9.36 8.79
CA GLN A 107 -4.80 8.76 10.05
C GLN A 107 -5.00 7.24 9.93
N THR A 108 -5.64 6.79 8.84
CA THR A 108 -5.95 5.37 8.63
C THR A 108 -4.67 4.57 8.39
N GLU A 109 -3.80 5.04 7.50
CA GLU A 109 -2.59 4.30 7.13
C GLU A 109 -1.55 4.30 8.25
N ILE A 110 -1.41 5.38 9.03
CA ILE A 110 -0.54 5.40 10.21
C ILE A 110 -1.05 4.42 11.27
N ALA A 111 -2.34 4.42 11.59
CA ALA A 111 -2.88 3.48 12.58
C ALA A 111 -2.67 2.01 12.18
N LEU A 112 -2.70 1.69 10.88
CA LEU A 112 -2.35 0.36 10.37
C LEU A 112 -0.85 0.10 10.42
N PHE A 113 -0.02 1.09 10.12
CA PHE A 113 1.43 0.98 10.18
C PHE A 113 1.94 0.72 11.59
N GLU A 114 1.49 1.50 12.58
CA GLU A 114 1.91 1.36 13.98
C GLU A 114 1.59 -0.03 14.52
N LYS A 115 0.38 -0.55 14.25
CA LYS A 115 0.00 -1.93 14.60
C LYS A 115 0.92 -2.99 14.00
N ARG A 116 1.39 -2.79 12.76
CA ARG A 116 2.34 -3.72 12.12
C ARG A 116 3.71 -3.64 12.78
N VAL A 117 4.16 -2.44 13.17
CA VAL A 117 5.41 -2.25 13.90
C VAL A 117 5.34 -2.90 15.27
N ASP A 118 4.25 -2.69 16.02
CA ASP A 118 4.01 -3.36 17.30
C ASP A 118 4.14 -4.88 17.19
N TRP A 119 3.45 -5.47 16.21
CA TRP A 119 3.51 -6.90 15.96
C TRP A 119 4.93 -7.38 15.64
N LYS A 120 5.66 -6.64 14.80
CA LYS A 120 7.04 -6.94 14.43
C LYS A 120 7.97 -6.90 15.65
N LEU A 121 7.84 -5.88 16.50
CA LEU A 121 8.65 -5.73 17.71
C LEU A 121 8.34 -6.82 18.72
N TYR A 122 7.06 -7.18 18.90
CA TYR A 122 6.65 -8.30 19.75
C TYR A 122 7.27 -9.63 19.30
N LEU A 123 7.23 -9.94 17.99
CA LEU A 123 7.85 -11.16 17.47
C LEU A 123 9.37 -11.18 17.70
N GLN A 124 10.06 -10.06 17.46
CA GLN A 124 11.51 -9.96 17.70
C GLN A 124 11.88 -10.12 19.18
N GLN A 125 11.03 -9.67 20.10
CA GLN A 125 11.24 -9.90 21.53
C GLN A 125 11.07 -11.37 21.88
N LYS A 126 10.03 -12.02 21.35
CA LYS A 126 9.79 -13.46 21.54
C LYS A 126 10.94 -14.33 21.04
N GLU A 127 11.42 -14.06 19.83
CA GLU A 127 12.57 -14.77 19.26
C GLU A 127 13.82 -14.63 20.14
N ARG A 128 14.09 -13.42 20.66
CA ARG A 128 15.23 -13.20 21.58
C ARG A 128 15.06 -13.95 22.91
N GLU A 129 13.86 -13.93 23.49
CA GLU A 129 13.56 -14.67 24.73
C GLU A 129 13.78 -16.17 24.53
N GLU A 130 13.34 -16.73 23.40
CA GLU A 130 13.55 -18.13 23.05
C GLU A 130 15.03 -18.48 22.88
N GLU A 131 15.80 -17.65 22.15
CA GLU A 131 17.25 -17.82 22.01
C GLU A 131 17.98 -17.77 23.36
N GLU A 132 17.58 -16.87 24.26
CA GLU A 132 18.13 -16.78 25.61
C GLU A 132 17.81 -18.02 26.44
N LEU A 133 16.56 -18.50 26.38
CA LEU A 133 16.15 -19.74 27.04
C LEU A 133 16.92 -20.95 26.52
N GLU A 134 17.07 -21.09 25.21
CA GLU A 134 17.85 -22.18 24.60
C GLU A 134 19.31 -22.16 25.07
N LYS A 135 19.95 -20.98 25.10
CA LYS A 135 21.32 -20.83 25.64
C LYS A 135 21.40 -21.25 27.11
N ILE A 136 20.40 -20.88 27.92
CA ILE A 136 20.33 -21.30 29.33
C ILE A 136 20.18 -22.82 29.43
N TYR A 137 19.29 -23.44 28.66
CA TYR A 137 19.08 -24.89 28.69
C TYR A 137 20.34 -25.65 28.23
N GLN A 138 21.00 -25.20 27.16
CA GLN A 138 22.27 -25.78 26.70
C GLN A 138 23.36 -25.65 27.76
N SER A 139 23.41 -24.53 28.50
CA SER A 139 24.40 -24.34 29.57
C SER A 139 24.15 -25.21 30.81
N LYS A 140 22.90 -25.62 31.06
CA LYS A 140 22.51 -26.46 32.21
C LYS A 140 22.54 -27.97 31.90
N GLY A 141 22.75 -28.36 30.64
CA GLY A 141 22.69 -29.75 30.17
C GLY A 141 23.97 -30.59 30.28
N PHE A 142 24.98 -30.16 31.06
CA PHE A 142 26.17 -30.95 31.35
C PHE A 142 26.44 -31.01 32.86
N PHE A 143 25.76 -31.92 33.57
CA PHE A 143 26.22 -32.61 34.78
C PHE A 143 25.50 -33.96 34.89
#